data_AF-A0A161PPG7-F1
#
_entry.id   AF-A0A161PPG7-F1
#
_cell.length_a   1.000
_cell.length_b   1.000
_cell.length_c   1.000
_cell.angle_alpha   90.00
_cell.angle_beta   90.00
_cell.angle_gamma   90.00
#
_symmetry.space_group_name_H-M   'P 1'
#
loop_
_entity.id
_entity.type
_entity.pdbx_description
1 polymer ?
#
loop_
_entity_poly.entity_id
_entity_poly.type
_entity_poly.pdbx_seq_one_letter_code
_entity_poly.pdbx_strand_id
1 'polypeptide(L)'
;MEKLILKSFLALSFLTIAACSPAEVTDVSGIDSNTAISGSFQEYDANKIQGIGTIRFTTVLPVSSSRSLALKTSLDNVSSSWVSTVFYSSNAAIPSTNGVAVTFTRSGASVTAQISINGNSSMVSSSRLTFLVPTALDLIVEVHNVNSKARVLIWRRDQITYSPTAADVDTDRSGDLVSSLPTQTGGGGFVGLIIQNSTVTAARVDLQKVLD
;
A
#
# COMPACT_ATOMS: atom_id res chain seq x y z
N MET A 1 60.80 -42.56 36.77
CA MET A 1 60.84 -42.53 35.30
C MET A 1 59.46 -42.83 34.78
N GLU A 2 59.01 -42.00 33.84
CA GLU A 2 57.77 -42.04 33.06
C GLU A 2 56.43 -41.92 33.82
N LYS A 3 55.69 -40.84 33.50
CA LYS A 3 54.28 -40.95 33.08
C LYS A 3 53.73 -39.62 32.53
N LEU A 4 53.46 -39.68 31.22
CA LEU A 4 52.43 -39.04 30.40
C LEU A 4 52.00 -37.59 30.73
N ILE A 5 52.42 -36.70 29.83
CA ILE A 5 51.74 -35.44 29.52
C ILE A 5 50.47 -35.77 28.72
N LEU A 6 49.29 -35.55 29.30
CA LEU A 6 48.03 -35.54 28.55
C LEU A 6 47.52 -34.09 28.49
N LYS A 7 47.83 -33.40 27.39
CA LYS A 7 47.24 -32.10 27.05
C LYS A 7 45.84 -32.35 26.50
N SER A 8 44.83 -32.33 27.36
CA SER A 8 43.43 -32.27 26.96
C SER A 8 43.15 -30.91 26.34
N PHE A 9 43.14 -30.85 25.00
CA PHE A 9 42.62 -29.74 24.22
C PHE A 9 41.10 -29.73 24.37
N LEU A 10 40.57 -28.85 25.22
CA LEU A 10 39.14 -28.55 25.26
C LEU A 10 38.83 -27.64 24.07
N ALA A 11 38.39 -28.22 22.95
CA ALA A 11 37.81 -27.46 21.86
C ALA A 11 36.42 -26.97 22.32
N LEU A 12 36.35 -25.74 22.83
CA LEU A 12 35.07 -25.05 22.99
C LEU A 12 34.53 -24.75 21.59
N SER A 13 33.61 -25.59 21.14
CA SER A 13 32.73 -25.33 20.02
C SER A 13 31.87 -24.12 20.37
N PHE A 14 32.23 -22.94 19.88
CA PHE A 14 31.31 -21.80 19.85
C PHE A 14 30.17 -22.16 18.90
N LEU A 15 29.03 -22.60 19.44
CA LEU A 15 27.76 -22.49 18.74
C LEU A 15 27.50 -21.00 18.56
N THR A 16 27.83 -20.46 17.38
CA THR A 16 27.30 -19.18 16.95
C THR A 16 25.80 -19.39 16.74
N ILE A 17 25.01 -18.99 17.74
CA ILE A 17 23.58 -18.77 17.57
C ILE A 17 23.49 -17.64 16.55
N ALA A 18 23.29 -17.97 15.28
CA ALA A 18 22.83 -17.00 14.30
C ALA A 18 21.43 -16.60 14.76
N ALA A 19 21.36 -15.54 15.57
CA ALA A 19 20.12 -14.85 15.82
C ALA A 19 19.63 -14.41 14.43
N CYS A 20 18.60 -15.07 13.94
CA CYS A 20 17.82 -14.61 12.80
C CYS A 20 17.21 -13.29 13.26
N SER A 21 17.89 -12.18 12.98
CA SER A 21 17.32 -10.86 13.18
C SER A 21 15.99 -10.84 12.43
N PRO A 22 14.87 -10.44 13.07
CA PRO A 22 13.63 -10.25 12.34
C PRO A 22 13.94 -9.32 11.16
N ALA A 23 13.53 -9.72 9.96
CA ALA A 23 13.72 -8.89 8.78
C ALA A 23 13.10 -7.52 9.07
N GLU A 24 13.91 -6.46 9.05
CA GLU A 24 13.41 -5.11 9.27
C GLU A 24 12.52 -4.72 8.10
N VAL A 25 11.30 -4.25 8.40
CA VAL A 25 10.46 -3.60 7.39
C VAL A 25 11.23 -2.38 6.91
N THR A 26 11.62 -2.36 5.64
CA THR A 26 12.28 -1.20 5.05
C THR A 26 11.34 -0.02 5.11
N ASP A 27 11.75 1.03 5.81
CA ASP A 27 10.92 2.23 5.91
C ASP A 27 10.78 2.90 4.53
N VAL A 28 9.58 3.43 4.25
CA VAL A 28 9.33 4.19 3.02
C VAL A 28 9.13 5.64 3.40
N SER A 29 9.91 6.51 2.78
CA SER A 29 9.86 7.96 2.98
C SER A 29 9.84 8.68 1.66
N GLY A 30 9.11 9.80 1.63
CA GLY A 30 9.14 10.72 0.52
C GLY A 30 8.21 10.37 -0.64
N ILE A 31 8.05 11.36 -1.49
CA ILE A 31 7.18 11.34 -2.66
C ILE A 31 8.04 11.03 -3.87
N ASP A 32 7.56 10.16 -4.77
CA ASP A 32 8.21 9.97 -6.06
C ASP A 32 8.50 11.31 -6.73
N SER A 33 9.76 11.53 -7.10
CA SER A 33 10.24 12.80 -7.65
C SER A 33 9.68 13.10 -9.04
N ASN A 34 9.15 12.08 -9.73
CA ASN A 34 8.61 12.24 -11.07
C ASN A 34 7.08 12.21 -11.02
N THR A 35 6.50 13.35 -10.67
CA THR A 35 5.05 13.53 -10.58
C THR A 35 4.57 14.75 -11.36
N ALA A 36 3.32 14.70 -11.81
CA ALA A 36 2.57 15.83 -12.34
C ALA A 36 1.40 16.12 -11.41
N ILE A 37 1.18 17.38 -11.08
CA ILE A 37 0.28 17.79 -10.00
C ILE A 37 -0.77 18.73 -10.55
N SER A 38 -1.99 18.61 -10.03
CA SER A 38 -3.08 19.53 -10.31
C SER A 38 -3.90 19.75 -9.05
N GLY A 39 -4.17 21.00 -8.68
CA GLY A 39 -4.98 21.34 -7.51
C GLY A 39 -4.39 22.45 -6.65
N SER A 40 -4.85 22.51 -5.40
CA SER A 40 -4.48 23.51 -4.41
C SER A 40 -3.81 22.83 -3.21
N PHE A 41 -2.48 22.83 -3.23
CA PHE A 41 -1.65 22.28 -2.17
C PHE A 41 -1.12 23.40 -1.28
N GLN A 42 -1.23 23.21 0.03
CA GLN A 42 -0.65 24.08 1.04
C GLN A 42 0.85 23.82 1.17
N GLU A 43 1.25 22.56 1.00
CA GLU A 43 2.64 22.11 1.01
C GLU A 43 2.83 21.01 -0.03
N TYR A 44 3.93 21.10 -0.77
CA TYR A 44 4.35 20.09 -1.72
C TYR A 44 5.88 20.13 -1.87
N ASP A 45 6.54 19.08 -1.40
CA ASP A 45 7.96 18.83 -1.62
C ASP A 45 8.26 17.32 -1.69
N ALA A 46 9.55 16.96 -1.68
CA ALA A 46 9.99 15.57 -1.77
C ALA A 46 9.60 14.72 -0.55
N ASN A 47 9.18 15.31 0.56
CA ASN A 47 8.89 14.65 1.84
C ASN A 47 7.41 14.70 2.21
N LYS A 48 6.67 15.70 1.72
CA LYS A 48 5.31 15.95 2.16
C LYS A 48 4.44 16.58 1.08
N ILE A 49 3.18 16.18 1.07
CA ILE A 49 2.11 16.77 0.27
C ILE A 49 0.90 16.98 1.15
N GLN A 50 0.34 18.18 1.14
CA GLN A 50 -0.83 18.51 1.95
C GLN A 50 -1.76 19.46 1.18
N GLY A 51 -3.03 19.11 1.09
CA GLY A 51 -4.04 19.98 0.49
C GLY A 51 -5.13 19.20 -0.26
N ILE A 52 -5.54 19.74 -1.40
CA ILE A 52 -6.61 19.18 -2.24
C ILE A 52 -6.11 19.12 -3.69
N GLY A 53 -6.16 17.96 -4.31
CA GLY A 53 -5.78 17.83 -5.73
C GLY A 53 -5.47 16.41 -6.16
N THR A 54 -4.92 16.30 -7.37
CA THR A 54 -4.43 15.05 -7.94
C THR A 54 -2.94 15.10 -8.17
N ILE A 55 -2.33 13.92 -8.08
CA ILE A 55 -0.90 13.70 -8.29
C ILE A 55 -0.79 12.48 -9.17
N ARG A 56 -0.26 12.66 -10.36
CA ARG A 56 0.01 11.58 -11.30
C ARG A 56 1.49 11.25 -11.26
N PHE A 57 1.85 10.00 -11.00
CA PHE A 57 3.20 9.52 -11.25
C PHE A 57 3.45 9.45 -12.75
N THR A 58 4.59 9.94 -13.22
CA THR A 58 4.88 9.99 -14.67
C THR A 58 5.14 8.60 -15.25
N THR A 59 5.49 7.63 -14.40
CA THR A 59 5.62 6.22 -14.76
C THR A 59 4.30 5.68 -15.30
N VAL A 60 4.31 5.21 -16.54
CA VAL A 60 3.16 4.53 -17.16
C VAL A 60 3.33 3.03 -16.99
N LEU A 61 2.31 2.38 -16.47
CA LEU A 61 2.28 0.94 -16.26
C LEU A 61 1.69 0.21 -17.47
N PRO A 62 2.18 -0.99 -17.81
CA PRO A 62 1.46 -1.90 -18.70
C PRO A 62 0.10 -2.26 -18.09
N VAL A 63 -0.97 -2.24 -18.89
CA VAL A 63 -2.35 -2.49 -18.42
C VAL A 63 -2.48 -3.89 -17.80
N SER A 64 -1.84 -4.90 -18.41
CA SER A 64 -1.76 -6.27 -17.92
C SER A 64 -0.53 -6.46 -17.03
N SER A 65 -0.48 -5.76 -15.90
CA SER A 65 0.59 -5.91 -14.93
C SER A 65 0.04 -5.87 -13.51
N SER A 66 0.94 -6.12 -12.57
CA SER A 66 0.67 -5.97 -11.14
C SER A 66 1.62 -4.96 -10.54
N ARG A 67 1.12 -4.05 -9.71
CA ARG A 67 1.94 -3.01 -9.08
C ARG A 67 1.52 -2.74 -7.66
N SER A 68 2.50 -2.37 -6.86
CA SER A 68 2.28 -1.93 -5.50
C SER A 68 2.53 -0.43 -5.36
N LEU A 69 1.86 0.18 -4.39
CA LEU A 69 2.09 1.54 -3.95
C LEU A 69 2.25 1.52 -2.44
N ALA A 70 3.40 1.99 -1.97
CA ALA A 70 3.61 2.27 -0.56
C ALA A 70 3.04 3.67 -0.24
N LEU A 71 2.12 3.74 0.71
CA LEU A 71 1.44 4.97 1.12
C LEU A 71 1.63 5.23 2.61
N LYS A 72 2.19 6.39 2.96
CA LYS A 72 2.05 6.97 4.30
C LYS A 72 1.23 8.25 4.19
N THR A 73 0.10 8.28 4.88
CA THR A 73 -0.78 9.45 4.87
C THR A 73 -1.31 9.71 6.27
N SER A 74 -1.72 10.94 6.57
CA SER A 74 -2.60 11.23 7.68
C SER A 74 -3.87 11.93 7.23
N LEU A 75 -5.01 11.42 7.69
CA LEU A 75 -6.32 11.96 7.45
C LEU A 75 -6.72 12.89 8.60
N ASP A 76 -7.16 14.09 8.24
CA ASP A 76 -7.62 15.12 9.16
C ASP A 76 -8.94 14.73 9.84
N ASN A 77 -9.07 15.03 11.13
CA ASN A 77 -10.21 14.65 11.96
C ASN A 77 -11.34 15.69 12.00
N VAL A 78 -11.14 16.90 11.46
CA VAL A 78 -12.14 17.99 11.49
C VAL A 78 -12.89 18.22 10.17
N SER A 79 -12.49 17.56 9.08
CA SER A 79 -13.08 17.75 7.75
C SER A 79 -13.25 16.42 6.99
N SER A 80 -13.99 16.43 5.86
CA SER A 80 -14.15 15.29 4.94
C SER A 80 -12.80 14.92 4.31
N SER A 81 -11.95 14.26 5.11
CA SER A 81 -10.57 13.94 4.79
C SER A 81 -10.48 12.55 4.20
N TRP A 82 -9.90 12.47 3.01
CA TRP A 82 -9.66 11.21 2.35
C TRP A 82 -8.44 11.28 1.43
N VAL A 83 -7.94 10.11 1.10
CA VAL A 83 -6.95 9.92 0.05
C VAL A 83 -7.37 8.72 -0.79
N SER A 84 -7.15 8.80 -2.09
CA SER A 84 -7.39 7.69 -3.01
C SER A 84 -6.11 7.36 -3.75
N THR A 85 -5.69 6.10 -3.73
CA THR A 85 -4.69 5.60 -4.68
C THR A 85 -5.43 5.16 -5.93
N VAL A 86 -4.94 5.55 -7.10
CA VAL A 86 -5.54 5.16 -8.39
C VAL A 86 -4.48 4.46 -9.23
N PHE A 87 -4.78 3.24 -9.65
CA PHE A 87 -3.96 2.45 -10.56
C PHE A 87 -4.68 2.28 -11.90
N TYR A 88 -3.90 2.13 -12.97
CA TYR A 88 -4.40 1.76 -14.28
C TYR A 88 -5.53 2.66 -14.80
N SER A 89 -5.45 3.96 -14.52
CA SER A 89 -6.37 4.94 -15.09
C SER A 89 -6.09 5.11 -16.57
N SER A 90 -7.14 5.13 -17.40
CA SER A 90 -7.03 5.52 -18.82
C SER A 90 -7.04 7.03 -19.04
N ASN A 91 -7.20 7.81 -17.97
CA ASN A 91 -7.19 9.27 -18.02
C ASN A 91 -6.01 9.83 -17.21
N ALA A 92 -5.21 10.66 -17.87
CA ALA A 92 -4.08 11.40 -17.31
C ALA A 92 -4.45 12.33 -16.15
N ALA A 93 -5.72 12.73 -16.01
CA ALA A 93 -6.20 13.53 -14.89
C ALA A 93 -6.38 12.73 -13.59
N ILE A 94 -6.25 11.40 -13.63
CA ILE A 94 -6.42 10.48 -12.49
C ILE A 94 -7.79 10.65 -11.79
N PRO A 95 -8.93 10.46 -12.49
CA PRO A 95 -10.23 10.39 -11.82
C PRO A 95 -10.38 9.06 -11.07
N SER A 96 -11.14 9.05 -9.97
CA SER A 96 -11.43 7.82 -9.20
C SER A 96 -12.39 6.85 -9.92
N THR A 97 -12.98 7.27 -11.04
CA THR A 97 -13.96 6.51 -11.81
C THR A 97 -13.36 5.75 -13.00
N ASN A 98 -12.07 5.87 -13.25
CA ASN A 98 -11.41 5.26 -14.40
C ASN A 98 -10.12 4.57 -13.95
N GLY A 99 -10.09 3.25 -13.99
CA GLY A 99 -9.03 2.44 -13.38
C GLY A 99 -9.48 1.78 -12.09
N VAL A 100 -8.50 1.44 -11.24
CA VAL A 100 -8.72 0.80 -9.94
C VAL A 100 -8.37 1.79 -8.85
N ALA A 101 -9.37 2.25 -8.10
CA ALA A 101 -9.19 3.22 -7.03
C ALA A 101 -9.40 2.58 -5.66
N VAL A 102 -8.55 2.92 -4.70
CA VAL A 102 -8.70 2.54 -3.29
C VAL A 102 -8.73 3.82 -2.47
N THR A 103 -9.90 4.14 -1.93
CA THR A 103 -10.15 5.38 -1.20
C THR A 103 -10.25 5.10 0.29
N PHE A 104 -9.40 5.75 1.08
CA PHE A 104 -9.46 5.75 2.54
C PHE A 104 -10.09 7.05 3.00
N THR A 105 -11.18 6.96 3.74
CA THR A 105 -11.94 8.10 4.23
C THR A 105 -12.02 8.05 5.74
N ARG A 106 -11.74 9.18 6.38
CA ARG A 106 -11.94 9.31 7.82
C ARG A 106 -13.34 9.81 8.12
N SER A 107 -14.01 9.16 9.08
CA SER A 107 -15.28 9.61 9.66
C SER A 107 -15.16 9.53 11.19
N GLY A 108 -14.97 10.68 11.83
CA GLY A 108 -14.70 10.78 13.26
C GLY A 108 -13.42 10.06 13.66
N ALA A 109 -13.54 9.01 14.48
CA ALA A 109 -12.41 8.19 14.93
C ALA A 109 -12.08 7.01 14.00
N SER A 110 -12.95 6.72 13.02
CA SER A 110 -12.83 5.54 12.17
C SER A 110 -12.30 5.89 10.78
N VAL A 111 -11.60 4.94 10.16
CA VAL A 111 -11.22 4.99 8.75
C VAL A 111 -11.94 3.87 8.01
N THR A 112 -12.63 4.23 6.93
CA THR A 112 -13.27 3.28 6.02
C THR A 112 -12.50 3.24 4.71
N ALA A 113 -12.48 2.08 4.05
CA ALA A 113 -11.90 1.92 2.72
C ALA A 113 -12.99 1.54 1.71
N GLN A 114 -12.92 2.14 0.53
CA GLN A 114 -13.74 1.80 -0.63
C GLN A 114 -12.81 1.41 -1.78
N ILE A 115 -13.15 0.33 -2.48
CA ILE A 115 -12.45 -0.10 -3.68
C ILE A 115 -13.39 0.10 -4.87
N SER A 116 -12.90 0.72 -5.93
CA SER A 116 -13.64 1.00 -7.17
C SER A 116 -12.90 0.43 -8.37
N ILE A 117 -13.62 -0.25 -9.26
CA ILE A 117 -13.10 -0.66 -10.57
C ILE A 117 -13.95 0.00 -11.66
N ASN A 118 -13.35 0.94 -12.38
CA ASN A 118 -13.98 1.78 -13.40
C ASN A 118 -15.32 2.39 -12.92
N GLY A 119 -15.31 2.94 -11.69
CA GLY A 119 -16.46 3.62 -11.09
C GLY A 119 -17.46 2.71 -10.38
N ASN A 120 -17.31 1.39 -10.47
CA ASN A 120 -18.12 0.45 -9.70
C ASN A 120 -17.45 0.20 -8.35
N SER A 121 -18.06 0.72 -7.29
CA SER A 121 -17.48 0.70 -5.95
C SER A 121 -18.09 -0.38 -5.06
N SER A 122 -17.25 -0.94 -4.19
CA SER A 122 -17.68 -1.67 -3.00
C SER A 122 -16.91 -1.19 -1.77
N MET A 123 -17.59 -1.18 -0.63
CA MET A 123 -16.95 -0.89 0.65
C MET A 123 -16.19 -2.13 1.12
N VAL A 124 -15.00 -1.93 1.69
CA VAL A 124 -14.33 -2.97 2.47
C VAL A 124 -15.15 -3.23 3.74
N SER A 125 -15.30 -4.49 4.08
CA SER A 125 -16.00 -4.94 5.29
C SER A 125 -15.37 -4.32 6.54
N SER A 126 -16.20 -3.78 7.44
CA SER A 126 -15.73 -3.13 8.68
C SER A 126 -14.91 -4.06 9.56
N SER A 127 -15.14 -5.37 9.47
CA SER A 127 -14.35 -6.40 10.17
C SER A 127 -12.89 -6.49 9.73
N ARG A 128 -12.53 -5.98 8.54
CA ARG A 128 -11.16 -5.97 8.01
C ARG A 128 -10.41 -4.69 8.32
N LEU A 129 -11.14 -3.61 8.58
CA LEU A 129 -10.58 -2.30 8.86
C LEU A 129 -10.57 -2.06 10.37
N THR A 130 -9.86 -2.90 11.12
CA THR A 130 -9.56 -2.64 12.55
C THR A 130 -8.49 -1.55 12.71
N PHE A 131 -8.56 -0.48 11.91
CA PHE A 131 -7.75 0.74 12.05
C PHE A 131 -8.32 1.60 13.18
N LEU A 132 -8.34 1.08 14.40
CA LEU A 132 -8.72 1.87 15.57
C LEU A 132 -7.50 2.71 15.96
N VAL A 133 -7.52 3.98 15.55
CA VAL A 133 -6.61 5.04 16.03
C VAL A 133 -5.17 4.92 15.50
N PRO A 134 -4.94 5.28 14.23
CA PRO A 134 -4.35 6.62 14.09
C PRO A 134 -4.96 7.47 12.97
N THR A 135 -4.77 8.78 13.09
CA THR A 135 -4.89 9.73 11.98
C THR A 135 -3.94 9.36 10.84
N ALA A 136 -2.82 8.71 11.14
CA ALA A 136 -1.85 8.20 10.18
C ALA A 136 -2.17 6.77 9.71
N LEU A 137 -2.11 6.54 8.39
CA LEU A 137 -2.16 5.25 7.74
C LEU A 137 -0.78 4.96 7.15
N ASP A 138 -0.33 3.73 7.38
CA ASP A 138 0.92 3.21 6.82
C ASP A 138 0.63 1.89 6.11
N LEU A 139 0.53 1.95 4.78
CA LEU A 139 -0.06 0.90 3.96
C LEU A 139 0.85 0.52 2.79
N ILE A 140 0.65 -0.71 2.33
CA ILE A 140 0.93 -1.17 0.97
C ILE A 140 -0.41 -1.46 0.31
N VAL A 141 -0.67 -0.81 -0.83
CA VAL A 141 -1.81 -1.11 -1.70
C VAL A 141 -1.27 -1.75 -2.97
N GLU A 142 -1.77 -2.91 -3.34
CA GLU A 142 -1.34 -3.63 -4.52
C GLU A 142 -2.53 -3.95 -5.42
N VAL A 143 -2.34 -3.77 -6.71
CA VAL A 143 -3.35 -4.06 -7.72
C VAL A 143 -2.75 -4.98 -8.76
N HIS A 144 -3.44 -6.08 -9.03
CA HIS A 144 -3.12 -7.03 -10.09
C HIS A 144 -4.19 -6.96 -11.16
N ASN A 145 -3.80 -6.65 -12.40
CA ASN A 145 -4.65 -6.82 -13.58
C ASN A 145 -4.23 -8.08 -14.33
N VAL A 146 -4.77 -9.23 -13.91
CA VAL A 146 -4.49 -10.55 -14.50
C VAL A 146 -5.79 -11.23 -14.92
N ASN A 147 -5.74 -12.03 -15.98
CA ASN A 147 -6.89 -12.81 -16.46
C ASN A 147 -8.19 -11.99 -16.63
N SER A 148 -8.06 -10.76 -17.15
CA SER A 148 -9.17 -9.81 -17.37
C SER A 148 -9.91 -9.40 -16.08
N LYS A 149 -9.28 -9.51 -14.91
CA LYS A 149 -9.81 -9.12 -13.61
C LYS A 149 -8.80 -8.28 -12.84
N ALA A 150 -9.27 -7.22 -12.19
CA ALA A 150 -8.50 -6.53 -11.17
C ALA A 150 -8.69 -7.21 -9.81
N ARG A 151 -7.59 -7.47 -9.12
CA ARG A 151 -7.55 -7.87 -7.71
C ARG A 151 -6.80 -6.81 -6.91
N VAL A 152 -7.33 -6.44 -5.75
CA VAL A 152 -6.69 -5.48 -4.86
C VAL A 152 -6.33 -6.18 -3.56
N LEU A 153 -5.09 -5.96 -3.12
CA LEU A 153 -4.62 -6.36 -1.80
C LEU A 153 -4.19 -5.13 -1.01
N ILE A 154 -4.51 -5.13 0.28
CA ILE A 154 -4.12 -4.05 1.21
C ILE A 154 -3.47 -4.71 2.42
N TRP A 155 -2.28 -4.22 2.78
CA TRP A 155 -1.60 -4.55 4.02
C TRP A 155 -1.27 -3.28 4.78
N ARG A 156 -1.24 -3.36 6.10
CA ARG A 156 -0.38 -2.51 6.92
C ARG A 156 1.09 -2.83 6.64
N ARG A 157 1.94 -1.80 6.57
CA ARG A 157 3.37 -2.01 6.31
C ARG A 157 4.11 -2.62 7.50
N ASP A 158 3.52 -2.61 8.70
CA ASP A 158 4.08 -3.32 9.87
C ASP A 158 4.16 -4.85 9.69
N GLN A 159 3.58 -5.39 8.61
CA GLN A 159 3.70 -6.79 8.23
C GLN A 159 5.03 -7.08 7.52
N ILE A 160 5.78 -8.04 8.05
CA ILE A 160 7.09 -8.47 7.52
C ILE A 160 6.93 -9.39 6.29
N THR A 161 5.74 -9.94 6.06
CA THR A 161 5.47 -10.88 4.96
C THR A 161 4.25 -10.45 4.17
N TYR A 162 4.45 -10.11 2.90
CA TYR A 162 3.38 -9.80 1.96
C TYR A 162 2.94 -11.09 1.24
N SER A 163 1.74 -11.55 1.56
CA SER A 163 1.08 -12.67 0.89
C SER A 163 -0.43 -12.44 0.85
N PRO A 164 -1.17 -13.10 -0.06
CA PRO A 164 -2.62 -13.00 -0.09
C PRO A 164 -3.30 -13.38 1.22
N THR A 165 -2.75 -14.34 1.97
CA THR A 165 -3.32 -14.78 3.25
C THR A 165 -3.04 -13.81 4.40
N ALA A 166 -1.92 -13.09 4.35
CA ALA A 166 -1.56 -12.08 5.33
C ALA A 166 -2.15 -10.69 5.04
N ALA A 167 -2.83 -10.50 3.90
CA ALA A 167 -3.46 -9.24 3.56
C ALA A 167 -4.62 -8.91 4.50
N ASP A 168 -4.66 -7.67 5.00
CA ASP A 168 -5.80 -7.16 5.75
C ASP A 168 -7.06 -7.19 4.87
N VAL A 169 -6.90 -6.89 3.57
CA VAL A 169 -7.93 -6.98 2.54
C VAL A 169 -7.39 -7.70 1.32
N ASP A 170 -8.16 -8.65 0.80
CA ASP A 170 -7.96 -9.27 -0.51
C ASP A 170 -9.31 -9.38 -1.22
N THR A 171 -9.48 -8.72 -2.37
CA THR A 171 -10.77 -8.68 -3.08
C THR A 171 -11.22 -10.04 -3.63
N ASP A 172 -10.33 -11.03 -3.70
CA ASP A 172 -10.70 -12.41 -4.05
C ASP A 172 -11.18 -13.22 -2.85
N ARG A 173 -10.95 -12.71 -1.62
CA ARG A 173 -11.36 -13.37 -0.38
C ARG A 173 -12.80 -13.01 -0.05
N SER A 174 -13.62 -14.05 0.13
CA SER A 174 -15.03 -13.87 0.53
C SER A 174 -15.14 -13.20 1.91
N GLY A 175 -16.03 -12.23 2.05
CA GLY A 175 -16.27 -11.47 3.27
C GLY A 175 -15.41 -10.21 3.45
N ASP A 176 -14.41 -9.97 2.60
CA ASP A 176 -13.56 -8.77 2.68
C ASP A 176 -14.25 -7.53 2.11
N LEU A 177 -15.23 -7.71 1.22
CA LEU A 177 -16.06 -6.66 0.65
C LEU A 177 -17.52 -6.82 1.05
N VAL A 178 -18.23 -5.69 1.15
CA VAL A 178 -19.69 -5.67 1.40
C VAL A 178 -20.47 -6.21 0.20
N SER A 179 -19.94 -6.05 -1.02
CA SER A 179 -20.51 -6.58 -2.26
C SER A 179 -19.41 -6.97 -3.24
N SER A 180 -19.70 -7.87 -4.17
CA SER A 180 -18.74 -8.24 -5.22
C SER A 180 -18.45 -7.06 -6.16
N LEU A 181 -17.18 -6.89 -6.50
CA LEU A 181 -16.75 -6.01 -7.58
C LEU A 181 -16.94 -6.69 -8.95
N PRO A 182 -17.06 -5.92 -10.06
CA PRO A 182 -17.16 -6.49 -11.40
C PRO A 182 -15.88 -7.22 -11.83
N THR A 183 -16.04 -8.25 -12.67
CA THR A 183 -14.91 -8.97 -13.29
C THR A 183 -14.38 -8.18 -14.49
N GLN A 184 -13.51 -7.21 -14.22
CA GLN A 184 -12.85 -6.38 -15.24
C GLN A 184 -11.52 -5.84 -14.70
N THR A 185 -10.61 -5.44 -15.59
CA THR A 185 -9.36 -4.75 -15.23
C THR A 185 -9.56 -3.22 -15.16
N GLY A 186 -8.57 -2.54 -14.58
CA GLY A 186 -8.36 -1.12 -14.93
C GLY A 186 -8.02 -0.97 -16.42
N GLY A 187 -8.37 0.17 -17.01
CA GLY A 187 -8.37 0.35 -18.46
C GLY A 187 -7.15 1.06 -19.07
N GLY A 188 -6.21 1.57 -18.26
CA GLY A 188 -5.08 2.36 -18.75
C GLY A 188 -3.78 2.15 -17.98
N GLY A 189 -2.83 3.07 -18.16
CA GLY A 189 -1.48 2.94 -17.62
C GLY A 189 -1.11 3.99 -16.58
N PHE A 190 -1.97 4.97 -16.30
CA PHE A 190 -1.63 6.04 -15.35
C PHE A 190 -1.88 5.61 -13.90
N VAL A 191 -1.00 6.07 -13.01
CA VAL A 191 -1.09 5.85 -11.56
C VAL A 191 -1.01 7.19 -10.86
N GLY A 192 -1.69 7.32 -9.73
CA GLY A 192 -1.62 8.53 -8.96
C GLY A 192 -2.33 8.47 -7.63
N LEU A 193 -2.40 9.64 -7.01
CA LEU A 193 -3.16 9.92 -5.82
C LEU A 193 -4.20 10.99 -6.10
N ILE A 194 -5.31 10.90 -5.40
CA ILE A 194 -6.28 11.98 -5.23
C ILE A 194 -6.31 12.30 -3.74
N ILE A 195 -6.08 13.55 -3.38
CA ILE A 195 -5.93 14.01 -2.00
C ILE A 195 -7.04 15.00 -1.71
N GLN A 196 -7.73 14.82 -0.58
CA GLN A 196 -8.71 15.77 -0.05
C GLN A 196 -8.43 15.98 1.43
N ASN A 197 -7.92 17.15 1.80
CA ASN A 197 -7.64 17.55 3.18
C ASN A 197 -6.85 16.49 3.96
N SER A 198 -5.90 15.84 3.30
CA SER A 198 -5.02 14.84 3.90
C SER A 198 -3.57 15.23 3.67
N THR A 199 -2.69 14.71 4.52
CA THR A 199 -1.24 14.83 4.37
C THR A 199 -0.69 13.51 3.88
N VAL A 200 0.21 13.52 2.90
CA VAL A 200 0.92 12.33 2.41
C VAL A 200 2.40 12.57 2.63
N THR A 201 3.08 11.65 3.32
CA THR A 201 4.52 11.74 3.63
C THR A 201 5.34 10.66 2.96
N ALA A 202 4.67 9.65 2.38
CA ALA A 202 5.30 8.72 1.47
C ALA A 202 4.30 8.25 0.42
N ALA A 203 4.74 8.27 -0.84
CA ALA A 203 3.97 7.72 -1.95
C ALA A 203 4.91 7.28 -3.06
N ARG A 204 5.09 5.96 -3.22
CA ARG A 204 6.01 5.38 -4.19
C ARG A 204 5.37 4.19 -4.89
N VAL A 205 5.44 4.18 -6.22
CA VAL A 205 5.03 3.03 -7.03
C VAL A 205 6.21 2.06 -7.14
N ASP A 206 5.98 0.81 -6.76
CA ASP A 206 6.96 -0.25 -6.75
C ASP A 206 6.48 -1.47 -7.57
N LEU A 207 7.37 -2.44 -7.75
CA LEU A 207 6.99 -3.76 -8.21
C LEU A 207 6.01 -4.42 -7.23
N GLN A 208 5.17 -5.31 -7.75
CA GLN A 208 4.32 -6.19 -6.95
C GLN A 208 5.12 -6.92 -5.85
N LYS A 209 4.50 -7.09 -4.69
CA LYS A 209 4.99 -7.88 -3.56
C LYS A 209 4.62 -9.34 -3.74
N VAL A 210 3.44 -9.62 -4.30
CA VAL A 210 2.98 -10.96 -4.62
C VAL A 210 3.15 -11.22 -6.11
N LEU A 211 3.56 -12.44 -6.49
CA LEU A 211 3.51 -12.89 -7.87
C LEU A 211 2.19 -13.64 -8.09
N ASP A 212 1.51 -13.29 -9.18
CA ASP A 212 0.34 -14.01 -9.67
C ASP A 212 0.74 -15.10 -10.67
#